data_AF-A0A094C8X9-F1
#
_entry.id   AF-A0A094C8X9-F1
#
_cell.length_a   1.000
_cell.length_b   1.000
_cell.length_c   1.000
_cell.angle_alpha   90.00
_cell.angle_beta   90.00
_cell.angle_gamma   90.00
#
_symmetry.space_group_name_H-M   'P 1'
#
loop_
_entity.id
_entity.type
_entity.pdbx_description
1 polymer ?
#
loop_
_entity_poly.entity_id
_entity_poly.type
_entity_poly.pdbx_seq_one_letter_code
_entity_poly.pdbx_strand_id
1 'polypeptide(L)'
;MVPLAAWNVSLQSKLKGTLLYSPANEAIEWNVAPWPAGDGLSEPFVGYPRPELEEAWHGLLGNMNIRISKEDVQHFGREENAVALPDGSGYIGTLNVYHEIHCIRWLHKHLYQDIYWPNIDDNQKEKNRVHSEHCLSTLRKFALCHGDVGLITYSWNPHSAKPSANATAHQCINWDVLSKWSENRSIDMFKPGYLIHPTLGPAYPNGEPVHGGPHEEVHTLPPVPSGGKGD
;
A
#
# COMPACT_ATOMS: atom_id res chain seq x y z
N MET A 1 -28.37 16.48 17.66
CA MET A 1 -27.58 15.52 16.87
C MET A 1 -27.59 15.99 15.43
N VAL A 2 -26.42 16.22 14.84
CA VAL A 2 -26.35 16.50 13.39
C VAL A 2 -26.32 15.12 12.70
N PRO A 3 -27.18 14.87 11.70
CA PRO A 3 -27.19 13.59 11.00
C PRO A 3 -25.86 13.35 10.26
N LEU A 4 -25.40 12.09 10.21
CA LEU A 4 -24.14 11.67 9.56
C LEU A 4 -24.01 12.20 8.12
N ALA A 5 -25.12 12.29 7.39
CA ALA A 5 -25.15 12.85 6.04
C ALA A 5 -24.70 14.32 5.97
N ALA A 6 -25.09 15.15 6.94
CA ALA A 6 -24.67 16.55 7.00
C ALA A 6 -23.19 16.71 7.43
N TRP A 7 -22.67 15.79 8.25
CA TRP A 7 -21.23 15.70 8.55
C TRP A 7 -20.42 15.39 7.30
N ASN A 8 -20.85 14.40 6.51
CA ASN A 8 -20.15 14.00 5.29
C ASN A 8 -20.05 15.13 4.26
N VAL A 9 -21.14 15.88 4.02
CA VAL A 9 -21.13 17.02 3.08
C VAL A 9 -20.19 18.13 3.55
N SER A 10 -20.21 18.49 4.83
CA SER A 10 -19.32 19.51 5.37
C SER A 10 -17.84 19.07 5.37
N LEU A 11 -17.57 17.79 5.61
CA LEU A 11 -16.23 17.23 5.63
C LEU A 11 -15.60 17.27 4.23
N GLN A 12 -16.35 16.81 3.22
CA GLN A 12 -15.95 16.80 1.81
C GLN A 12 -15.49 18.18 1.32
N SER A 13 -16.29 19.21 1.59
CA SER A 13 -15.96 20.58 1.16
C SER A 13 -14.69 21.12 1.82
N LYS A 14 -14.44 20.79 3.10
CA LYS A 14 -13.26 21.28 3.83
C LYS A 14 -11.99 20.57 3.36
N LEU A 15 -12.04 19.25 3.20
CA LEU A 15 -10.85 18.46 2.86
C LEU A 15 -10.39 18.69 1.42
N LYS A 16 -11.31 18.86 0.45
CA LYS A 16 -10.92 19.15 -0.94
C LYS A 16 -10.08 20.42 -1.08
N GLY A 17 -10.27 21.42 -0.21
CA GLY A 17 -9.49 22.66 -0.22
C GLY A 17 -8.07 22.55 0.31
N THR A 18 -7.69 21.41 0.92
CA THR A 18 -6.39 21.22 1.58
C THR A 18 -5.59 20.03 1.03
N LEU A 19 -6.06 19.40 -0.04
CA LEU A 19 -5.37 18.25 -0.63
C LEU A 19 -4.05 18.69 -1.29
N LEU A 20 -2.99 17.94 -1.03
CA LEU A 20 -1.80 17.97 -1.87
C LEU A 20 -2.17 17.58 -3.31
N TYR A 21 -1.43 18.09 -4.28
CA TYR A 21 -1.67 17.72 -5.67
C TYR A 21 -1.52 16.20 -5.87
N SER A 22 -2.53 15.61 -6.50
CA SER A 22 -2.52 14.27 -7.05
C SER A 22 -3.52 14.23 -8.21
N PRO A 23 -3.22 13.53 -9.32
CA PRO A 23 -4.21 13.30 -10.37
C PRO A 23 -5.46 12.56 -9.86
N ALA A 24 -5.37 11.85 -8.74
CA ALA A 24 -6.49 11.14 -8.13
C ALA A 24 -7.40 12.04 -7.29
N ASN A 25 -7.11 13.33 -7.11
CA ASN A 25 -7.92 14.23 -6.29
C ASN A 25 -9.38 14.34 -6.77
N GLU A 26 -9.64 14.11 -8.06
CA GLU A 26 -11.00 14.07 -8.62
C GLU A 26 -11.83 12.87 -8.13
N ALA A 27 -11.17 11.80 -7.67
CA ALA A 27 -11.79 10.55 -7.20
C ALA A 27 -11.74 10.43 -5.67
N ILE A 28 -11.47 11.52 -4.96
CA ILE A 28 -11.52 11.55 -3.50
C ILE A 28 -12.94 11.88 -3.06
N GLU A 29 -13.55 10.90 -2.41
CA GLU A 29 -14.75 11.08 -1.60
C GLU A 29 -14.47 10.60 -0.18
N TRP A 30 -14.67 11.49 0.79
CA TRP A 30 -14.57 11.20 2.22
C TRP A 30 -15.89 10.73 2.82
N ASN A 31 -15.81 9.76 3.73
CA ASN A 31 -16.88 9.34 4.62
C ASN A 31 -16.38 9.22 6.07
N VAL A 32 -17.31 9.32 7.01
CA VAL A 32 -17.07 8.96 8.41
C VAL A 32 -17.52 7.52 8.63
N ALA A 33 -16.58 6.64 8.99
CA ALA A 33 -16.87 5.24 9.25
C ALA A 33 -16.72 4.91 10.75
N PRO A 34 -17.74 4.32 11.40
CA PRO A 34 -17.53 3.71 12.70
C PRO A 34 -16.65 2.46 12.54
N TRP A 35 -15.70 2.24 13.43
CA TRP A 35 -14.95 0.98 13.44
C TRP A 35 -15.83 -0.14 14.02
N PRO A 36 -16.14 -1.21 13.27
CA PRO A 36 -16.91 -2.31 13.81
C PRO A 36 -16.11 -3.01 14.92
N ALA A 37 -16.76 -3.28 16.05
CA ALA A 37 -16.16 -4.07 17.12
C ALA A 37 -15.93 -5.52 16.63
N GLY A 38 -14.73 -6.06 16.84
CA GLY A 38 -14.34 -7.41 16.42
C GLY A 38 -12.84 -7.64 16.64
N ASP A 39 -12.41 -8.90 16.55
CA ASP A 39 -10.99 -9.27 16.64
C ASP A 39 -10.22 -9.07 15.32
N GLY A 40 -10.94 -8.75 14.23
CA GLY A 40 -10.40 -8.59 12.89
C GLY A 40 -10.00 -9.91 12.23
N LEU A 41 -10.14 -11.06 12.91
CA LEU A 41 -9.63 -12.35 12.44
C LEU A 41 -10.57 -13.05 11.45
N SER A 42 -11.83 -12.60 11.36
CA SER A 42 -12.82 -13.12 10.40
C SER A 42 -12.82 -12.42 9.04
N GLU A 43 -11.89 -11.48 8.81
CA GLU A 43 -11.81 -10.73 7.56
C GLU A 43 -11.17 -11.53 6.42
N PRO A 44 -11.54 -11.27 5.15
CA PRO A 44 -11.03 -12.03 4.01
C PRO A 44 -9.51 -11.86 3.77
N PHE A 45 -8.89 -10.83 4.36
CA PHE A 45 -7.49 -10.45 4.16
C PHE A 45 -6.50 -11.04 5.18
N VAL A 46 -6.99 -11.75 6.20
CA VAL A 46 -6.16 -12.30 7.28
C VAL A 46 -6.32 -13.80 7.48
N GLY A 47 -5.47 -14.39 8.32
CA GLY A 47 -5.46 -15.82 8.63
C GLY A 47 -4.54 -16.63 7.71
N TYR A 48 -4.66 -17.96 7.79
CA TYR A 48 -3.80 -18.89 7.06
C TYR A 48 -3.99 -18.75 5.53
N PRO A 49 -2.93 -18.94 4.72
CA PRO A 49 -3.02 -18.91 3.26
C PRO A 49 -4.11 -19.86 2.73
N ARG A 50 -4.98 -19.33 1.87
CA ARG A 50 -6.11 -20.04 1.25
C ARG A 50 -6.51 -19.35 -0.05
N PRO A 51 -7.14 -20.05 -1.02
CA PRO A 51 -7.50 -19.47 -2.31
C PRO A 51 -8.33 -18.18 -2.20
N GLU A 52 -9.30 -18.13 -1.28
CA GLU A 52 -10.17 -16.97 -1.10
C GLU A 52 -9.40 -15.74 -0.60
N LEU A 53 -8.35 -15.94 0.19
CA LEU A 53 -7.47 -14.87 0.68
C LEU A 53 -6.60 -14.32 -0.46
N GLU A 54 -6.05 -15.20 -1.31
CA GLU A 54 -5.27 -14.76 -2.47
C GLU A 54 -6.13 -13.99 -3.47
N GLU A 55 -7.37 -14.44 -3.71
CA GLU A 55 -8.32 -13.75 -4.57
C GLU A 55 -8.68 -12.37 -4.00
N ALA A 56 -8.95 -12.28 -2.70
CA ALA A 56 -9.24 -11.01 -2.05
C ALA A 56 -8.07 -10.01 -2.22
N TRP A 57 -6.84 -10.44 -1.93
CA TRP A 57 -5.65 -9.61 -2.12
C TRP A 57 -5.39 -9.26 -3.59
N HIS A 58 -5.67 -10.17 -4.52
CA HIS A 58 -5.54 -9.93 -5.95
C HIS A 58 -6.53 -8.86 -6.41
N GLY A 59 -7.80 -8.98 -6.04
CA GLY A 59 -8.81 -7.97 -6.37
C GLY A 59 -8.50 -6.59 -5.77
N LEU A 60 -7.96 -6.55 -4.55
CA LEU A 60 -7.63 -5.29 -3.88
C LEU A 60 -6.43 -4.56 -4.53
N LEU A 61 -5.44 -5.30 -5.04
CA LEU A 61 -4.20 -4.73 -5.60
C LEU A 61 -4.13 -4.72 -7.13
N GLY A 62 -5.08 -5.37 -7.82
CA GLY A 62 -5.02 -5.57 -9.28
C GLY A 62 -4.88 -4.27 -10.09
N ASN A 63 -5.40 -3.16 -9.55
CA ASN A 63 -5.39 -1.84 -10.20
C ASN A 63 -4.29 -0.91 -9.67
N MET A 64 -3.24 -1.44 -9.01
CA MET A 64 -2.22 -0.61 -8.35
C MET A 64 -1.34 0.17 -9.33
N ASN A 65 -1.04 -0.39 -10.49
CA ASN A 65 -0.16 0.21 -11.48
C ASN A 65 -0.99 0.98 -12.48
N ILE A 66 -0.76 2.29 -12.55
CA ILE A 66 -1.54 3.21 -13.36
C ILE A 66 -0.67 3.94 -14.38
N ARG A 67 -1.31 4.32 -15.49
CA ARG A 67 -0.79 5.31 -16.41
C ARG A 67 -0.92 6.71 -15.79
N ILE A 68 0.18 7.45 -15.80
CA ILE A 68 0.29 8.83 -15.35
C ILE A 68 0.56 9.72 -16.57
N SER A 69 -0.06 10.90 -16.62
CA SER A 69 0.14 11.85 -17.72
C SER A 69 1.54 12.49 -17.67
N LYS A 70 1.95 13.11 -18.78
CA LYS A 70 3.21 13.86 -18.81
C LYS A 70 3.12 15.08 -17.88
N GLU A 71 1.98 15.76 -17.89
CA GLU A 71 1.70 16.93 -17.08
C GLU A 71 1.82 16.62 -15.58
N ASP A 72 1.31 15.47 -15.14
CA ASP A 72 1.46 15.01 -13.76
C ASP A 72 2.92 14.74 -13.40
N VAL A 73 3.69 14.09 -14.28
CA VAL A 73 5.12 13.83 -14.04
C VAL A 73 5.92 15.14 -13.97
N GLN A 74 5.59 16.11 -14.83
CA GLN A 74 6.17 17.44 -14.82
C GLN A 74 5.83 18.21 -13.54
N HIS A 75 4.61 18.07 -13.02
CA HIS A 75 4.23 18.67 -11.75
C HIS A 75 5.17 18.24 -10.60
N PHE A 76 5.64 16.99 -10.63
CA PHE A 76 6.59 16.47 -9.64
C PHE A 76 8.07 16.66 -10.00
N GLY A 77 8.39 17.24 -11.17
CA GLY A 77 9.76 17.44 -11.64
C GLY A 77 10.54 16.14 -11.84
N ARG A 78 9.87 15.08 -12.32
CA ARG A 78 10.43 13.72 -12.44
C ARG A 78 10.65 13.25 -13.88
N GLU A 79 10.57 14.13 -14.86
CA GLU A 79 10.62 13.79 -16.29
C GLU A 79 11.87 12.99 -16.69
N GLU A 80 13.01 13.27 -16.06
CA GLU A 80 14.29 12.61 -16.36
C GLU A 80 14.37 11.17 -15.83
N ASN A 81 13.62 10.85 -14.77
CA ASN A 81 13.70 9.56 -14.07
C ASN A 81 12.42 8.72 -14.18
N ALA A 82 11.35 9.28 -14.72
CA ALA A 82 10.08 8.59 -14.85
C ALA A 82 10.15 7.52 -15.94
N VAL A 83 9.52 6.37 -15.67
CA VAL A 83 9.46 5.25 -16.62
C VAL A 83 8.34 5.53 -17.63
N ALA A 84 8.72 5.90 -18.85
CA ALA A 84 7.78 6.12 -19.94
C ALA A 84 7.22 4.79 -20.46
N LEU A 85 5.94 4.80 -20.83
CA LEU A 85 5.31 3.68 -21.51
C LEU A 85 5.81 3.57 -22.97
N PRO A 86 6.00 2.35 -23.49
CA PRO A 86 6.55 2.13 -24.82
C PRO A 86 5.66 2.66 -25.95
N ASP A 87 4.35 2.78 -25.72
CA ASP A 87 3.37 3.31 -26.67
C ASP A 87 3.31 4.85 -26.67
N GLY A 88 4.13 5.52 -25.84
CA GLY A 88 4.15 6.97 -25.69
C GLY A 88 2.92 7.56 -25.01
N SER A 89 2.04 6.72 -24.44
CA SER A 89 0.76 7.16 -23.86
C SER A 89 0.88 7.82 -22.49
N GLY A 90 2.06 7.76 -21.86
CA GLY A 90 2.31 8.34 -20.54
C GLY A 90 3.45 7.64 -19.82
N TYR A 91 3.35 7.62 -18.50
CA TYR A 91 4.35 7.07 -17.59
C TYR A 91 3.72 6.07 -16.63
N ILE A 92 4.53 5.21 -16.02
CA ILE A 92 4.09 4.26 -15.00
C ILE A 92 4.17 4.89 -13.63
N GLY A 93 3.16 4.64 -12.80
CA GLY A 93 3.29 4.83 -11.36
C GLY A 93 2.18 4.17 -10.55
N THR A 94 2.15 4.48 -9.26
CA THR A 94 1.29 3.83 -8.28
C THR A 94 0.84 4.87 -7.26
N LEU A 95 -0.43 4.84 -6.85
CA LEU A 95 -0.86 5.69 -5.73
C LEU A 95 -0.30 5.13 -4.41
N ASN A 96 0.12 6.01 -3.51
CA ASN A 96 0.70 5.63 -2.21
C ASN A 96 -0.16 4.64 -1.41
N VAL A 97 -1.50 4.77 -1.45
CA VAL A 97 -2.40 3.84 -0.74
C VAL A 97 -2.24 2.39 -1.22
N TYR A 98 -1.98 2.16 -2.51
CA TYR A 98 -1.70 0.80 -3.00
C TYR A 98 -0.33 0.30 -2.52
N HIS A 99 0.65 1.18 -2.34
CA HIS A 99 1.93 0.81 -1.75
C HIS A 99 1.79 0.44 -0.27
N GLU A 100 0.94 1.15 0.49
CA GLU A 100 0.59 0.78 1.86
C GLU A 100 -0.08 -0.59 1.92
N ILE A 101 -1.09 -0.82 1.08
CA ILE A 101 -1.81 -2.10 1.00
C ILE A 101 -0.87 -3.24 0.56
N HIS A 102 0.03 -2.97 -0.40
CA HIS A 102 1.08 -3.90 -0.80
C HIS A 102 1.98 -4.29 0.39
N CYS A 103 2.40 -3.31 1.20
CA CYS A 103 3.19 -3.56 2.39
C CYS A 103 2.45 -4.45 3.41
N ILE A 104 1.14 -4.23 3.61
CA ILE A 104 0.33 -5.06 4.50
C ILE A 104 0.29 -6.51 3.99
N ARG A 105 0.05 -6.72 2.67
CA ARG A 105 0.08 -8.05 2.06
C ARG A 105 1.46 -8.70 2.20
N TRP A 106 2.53 -7.94 1.97
CA TRP A 106 3.91 -8.44 2.11
C TRP A 106 4.18 -8.95 3.53
N LEU A 107 3.78 -8.19 4.54
CA LEU A 107 3.94 -8.58 5.94
C LEU A 107 3.10 -9.82 6.28
N HIS A 108 1.86 -9.93 5.76
CA HIS A 108 1.08 -11.16 5.87
C HIS A 108 1.83 -12.36 5.28
N LYS A 109 2.39 -12.23 4.07
CA LYS A 109 3.20 -13.28 3.47
C LYS A 109 4.44 -13.63 4.29
N HIS A 110 5.08 -12.63 4.91
CA HIS A 110 6.23 -12.84 5.79
C HIS A 110 5.87 -13.64 7.06
N LEU A 111 4.67 -13.44 7.62
CA LEU A 111 4.16 -14.25 8.74
C LEU A 111 4.02 -15.74 8.37
N TYR A 112 3.79 -16.03 7.09
CA TYR A 112 3.64 -17.38 6.54
C TYR A 112 4.75 -17.72 5.53
N GLN A 113 5.97 -17.23 5.78
CA GLN A 113 7.07 -17.33 4.82
C GLN A 113 7.40 -18.76 4.38
N ASP A 114 7.26 -19.74 5.29
CA ASP A 114 7.52 -21.15 5.00
C ASP A 114 6.53 -21.74 3.98
N ILE A 115 5.37 -21.11 3.81
CA ILE A 115 4.31 -21.51 2.86
C ILE A 115 4.47 -20.75 1.54
N TYR A 116 4.69 -19.43 1.61
CA TYR A 116 4.78 -18.59 0.42
C TYR A 116 6.11 -18.70 -0.32
N TRP A 117 7.19 -19.00 0.41
CA TRP A 117 8.54 -19.10 -0.10
C TRP A 117 9.24 -20.35 0.44
N PRO A 118 8.73 -21.56 0.13
CA PRO A 118 9.35 -22.79 0.57
C PRO A 118 10.71 -22.94 -0.12
N ASN A 119 11.71 -23.41 0.63
CA ASN A 119 13.06 -23.75 0.12
C ASN A 119 13.89 -22.56 -0.38
N ILE A 120 13.62 -21.34 0.09
CA ILE A 120 14.50 -20.21 -0.20
C ILE A 120 15.83 -20.29 0.57
N ASP A 121 16.91 -19.82 -0.04
CA ASP A 121 18.23 -19.74 0.57
C ASP A 121 18.33 -18.56 1.58
N ASP A 122 19.44 -18.49 2.32
CA ASP A 122 19.63 -17.48 3.35
C ASP A 122 19.70 -16.04 2.79
N ASN A 123 20.16 -15.89 1.55
CA ASN A 123 20.20 -14.60 0.88
C ASN A 123 18.78 -14.13 0.50
N GLN A 124 17.94 -15.04 0.01
CA GLN A 124 16.53 -14.78 -0.26
C GLN A 124 15.74 -14.50 1.03
N LYS A 125 16.01 -15.22 2.11
CA LYS A 125 15.42 -14.93 3.44
C LYS A 125 15.79 -13.53 3.90
N GLU A 126 17.06 -13.15 3.77
CA GLU A 126 17.52 -11.81 4.14
C GLU A 126 16.85 -10.73 3.28
N LYS A 127 16.72 -10.94 1.96
CA LYS A 127 15.94 -10.04 1.09
C LYS A 127 14.50 -9.89 1.58
N ASN A 128 13.84 -11.00 1.93
CA ASN A 128 12.47 -10.96 2.45
C ASN A 128 12.36 -10.21 3.77
N ARG A 129 13.35 -10.36 4.66
CA ARG A 129 13.44 -9.62 5.92
C ARG A 129 13.64 -8.12 5.67
N VAL A 130 14.58 -7.74 4.79
CA VAL A 130 14.85 -6.34 4.43
C VAL A 130 13.63 -5.67 3.81
N HIS A 131 12.93 -6.36 2.91
CA HIS A 131 11.68 -5.86 2.34
C HIS A 131 10.62 -5.66 3.45
N SER A 132 10.52 -6.58 4.41
CA SER A 132 9.60 -6.43 5.55
C SER A 132 9.94 -5.22 6.43
N GLU A 133 11.22 -4.93 6.67
CA GLU A 133 11.66 -3.70 7.37
C GLU A 133 11.29 -2.43 6.58
N HIS A 134 11.44 -2.46 5.24
CA HIS A 134 10.95 -1.39 4.37
C HIS A 134 9.45 -1.19 4.56
N CYS A 135 8.65 -2.26 4.51
CA CYS A 135 7.20 -2.22 4.72
C CYS A 135 6.83 -1.62 6.06
N LEU A 136 7.48 -2.05 7.15
CA LEU A 136 7.24 -1.51 8.49
C LEU A 136 7.57 -0.01 8.57
N SER A 137 8.71 0.40 8.01
CA SER A 137 9.13 1.81 7.95
C SER A 137 8.15 2.66 7.13
N THR A 138 7.70 2.14 5.99
CA THR A 138 6.73 2.78 5.09
C THR A 138 5.38 2.96 5.79
N LEU A 139 4.80 1.89 6.34
CA LEU A 139 3.52 1.95 7.07
C LEU A 139 3.59 2.88 8.28
N ARG A 140 4.71 2.89 9.03
CA ARG A 140 4.92 3.85 10.13
C ARG A 140 4.88 5.30 9.64
N LYS A 141 5.53 5.61 8.53
CA LYS A 141 5.56 6.97 7.97
C LYS A 141 4.17 7.40 7.49
N PHE A 142 3.43 6.50 6.83
CA PHE A 142 2.06 6.79 6.41
C PHE A 142 1.11 6.97 7.59
N ALA A 143 1.20 6.15 8.63
CA ALA A 143 0.42 6.35 9.86
C ALA A 143 0.67 7.73 10.48
N LEU A 144 1.92 8.19 10.53
CA LEU A 144 2.27 9.53 11.01
C LEU A 144 1.78 10.65 10.08
N CYS A 145 1.73 10.40 8.77
CA CYS A 145 1.26 11.36 7.77
C CYS A 145 -0.27 11.52 7.79
N HIS A 146 -0.99 10.40 7.89
CA HIS A 146 -2.45 10.39 7.96
C HIS A 146 -2.95 10.90 9.31
N GLY A 147 -2.24 10.57 10.40
CA GLY A 147 -2.46 11.15 11.72
C GLY A 147 -3.90 11.01 12.20
N ASP A 148 -4.42 9.78 12.22
CA ASP A 148 -5.80 9.54 12.64
C ASP A 148 -6.04 10.02 14.08
N VAL A 149 -6.89 11.05 14.21
CA VAL A 149 -7.25 11.67 15.49
C VAL A 149 -8.49 11.06 16.14
N GLY A 150 -9.04 9.99 15.56
CA GLY A 150 -10.05 9.17 16.20
C GLY A 150 -9.56 8.65 17.55
N LEU A 151 -10.39 8.82 18.58
CA LEU A 151 -10.04 8.39 19.93
C LEU A 151 -10.32 6.91 20.12
N ILE A 152 -9.46 6.24 20.88
CA ILE A 152 -9.77 4.97 21.53
C ILE A 152 -10.16 5.27 22.97
N THR A 153 -11.38 4.89 23.33
CA THR A 153 -11.90 5.08 24.70
C THR A 153 -11.91 3.76 25.45
N TYR A 154 -11.72 3.84 26.77
CA TYR A 154 -11.69 2.67 27.65
C TYR A 154 -12.96 2.60 28.49
N SER A 155 -13.49 1.39 28.65
CA SER A 155 -14.67 1.11 29.47
C SER A 155 -14.44 -0.08 30.40
N TRP A 156 -14.95 0.00 31.62
CA TRP A 156 -14.86 -1.09 32.59
C TRP A 156 -15.91 -2.16 32.30
N ASN A 157 -15.48 -3.42 32.32
CA ASN A 157 -16.35 -4.59 32.26
C ASN A 157 -16.43 -5.22 33.66
N PRO A 158 -17.64 -5.52 34.19
CA PRO A 158 -17.80 -6.18 35.49
C PRO A 158 -17.07 -7.52 35.63
N HIS A 159 -16.75 -8.19 34.52
CA HIS A 159 -16.16 -9.52 34.47
C HIS A 159 -14.66 -9.53 34.11
N SER A 160 -14.03 -8.35 33.97
CA SER A 160 -12.62 -8.24 33.60
C SER A 160 -11.93 -7.12 34.36
N ALA A 161 -10.80 -7.44 34.98
CA ALA A 161 -9.90 -6.44 35.57
C ALA A 161 -9.19 -5.58 34.51
N LYS A 162 -9.19 -6.00 33.24
CA LYS A 162 -8.70 -5.21 32.10
C LYS A 162 -9.86 -4.44 31.46
N PRO A 163 -9.73 -3.13 31.21
CA PRO A 163 -10.76 -2.37 30.51
C PRO A 163 -10.83 -2.79 29.04
N SER A 164 -12.02 -2.71 28.46
CA SER A 164 -12.22 -2.89 27.02
C SER A 164 -11.94 -1.58 26.29
N ALA A 165 -11.23 -1.66 25.17
CA ALA A 165 -10.94 -0.53 24.29
C ALA A 165 -11.96 -0.50 23.14
N ASN A 166 -12.52 0.68 22.87
CA ASN A 166 -13.43 0.90 21.76
C ASN A 166 -12.94 2.11 20.95
N ALA A 167 -12.64 1.90 19.68
CA ALA A 167 -12.34 2.96 18.75
C ALA A 167 -13.61 3.79 18.47
N THR A 168 -13.42 5.08 18.25
CA THR A 168 -14.48 5.98 17.79
C THR A 168 -14.55 5.95 16.26
N ALA A 169 -15.10 6.99 15.64
CA ALA A 169 -15.22 7.05 14.18
C ALA A 169 -13.92 7.53 13.53
N HIS A 170 -13.68 7.05 12.31
CA HIS A 170 -12.53 7.37 11.48
C HIS A 170 -12.94 8.21 10.26
N GLN A 171 -12.02 9.02 9.76
CA GLN A 171 -12.15 9.68 8.46
C GLN A 171 -11.56 8.77 7.40
N CYS A 172 -12.40 8.25 6.50
CA CYS A 172 -12.00 7.29 5.50
C CYS A 172 -12.29 7.82 4.09
N ILE A 173 -11.52 7.33 3.12
CA ILE A 173 -11.86 7.50 1.71
C ILE A 173 -12.89 6.43 1.30
N ASN A 174 -13.73 6.78 0.35
CA ASN A 174 -14.56 5.82 -0.35
C ASN A 174 -13.67 5.00 -1.31
N TRP A 175 -13.31 3.80 -0.88
CA TRP A 175 -12.41 2.93 -1.63
C TRP A 175 -12.92 2.59 -3.03
N ASP A 176 -14.23 2.34 -3.19
CA ASP A 176 -14.79 1.94 -4.49
C ASP A 176 -14.63 3.04 -5.55
N VAL A 177 -14.76 4.29 -5.13
CA VAL A 177 -14.59 5.46 -6.03
C VAL A 177 -13.14 5.58 -6.47
N LEU A 178 -12.19 5.49 -5.53
CA LEU A 178 -10.76 5.58 -5.84
C LEU A 178 -10.29 4.37 -6.67
N SER A 179 -10.75 3.16 -6.30
CA SER A 179 -10.38 1.92 -7.00
C SER A 179 -10.85 1.94 -8.45
N LYS A 180 -12.09 2.39 -8.72
CA LYS A 180 -12.61 2.56 -10.07
C LYS A 180 -11.84 3.61 -10.88
N TRP A 181 -11.39 4.68 -10.23
CA TRP A 181 -10.54 5.69 -10.88
C TRP A 181 -9.19 5.10 -11.32
N SER A 182 -8.60 4.24 -10.48
CA SER A 182 -7.37 3.51 -10.78
C SER A 182 -7.56 2.44 -11.85
N GLU A 183 -8.68 1.70 -11.82
CA GLU A 183 -9.04 0.69 -12.82
C GLU A 183 -9.02 1.27 -14.24
N ASN A 184 -9.64 2.42 -14.44
CA ASN A 184 -9.69 3.12 -15.74
C ASN A 184 -8.31 3.58 -16.25
N ARG A 185 -7.29 3.55 -15.39
CA ARG A 185 -5.91 3.95 -15.69
C ARG A 185 -4.94 2.78 -15.56
N SER A 186 -5.45 1.60 -15.22
CA SER A 186 -4.61 0.46 -14.91
C SER A 186 -3.82 0.02 -16.12
N ILE A 187 -2.60 -0.42 -15.87
CA ILE A 187 -1.71 -1.00 -16.88
C ILE A 187 -1.14 -2.32 -16.36
N ASP A 188 -0.96 -3.26 -17.27
CA ASP A 188 -0.18 -4.46 -17.00
C ASP A 188 1.30 -4.17 -17.30
N MET A 189 2.05 -3.75 -16.28
CA MET A 189 3.48 -3.49 -16.42
C MET A 189 4.33 -4.77 -16.55
N PHE A 190 3.76 -5.94 -16.20
CA PHE A 190 4.43 -7.24 -16.30
C PHE A 190 4.35 -7.82 -17.72
N LYS A 191 3.46 -7.27 -18.55
CA LYS A 191 3.38 -7.60 -19.96
C LYS A 191 4.74 -7.39 -20.66
N PRO A 192 5.21 -8.38 -21.45
CA PRO A 192 6.44 -8.22 -22.22
C PRO A 192 6.45 -6.94 -23.05
N GLY A 193 7.56 -6.20 -22.96
CA GLY A 193 7.79 -4.96 -23.70
C GLY A 193 7.33 -3.67 -23.00
N TYR A 194 6.67 -3.74 -21.83
CA TYR A 194 6.26 -2.54 -21.09
C TYR A 194 7.36 -1.92 -20.23
N LEU A 195 8.25 -2.76 -19.70
CA LEU A 195 9.40 -2.34 -18.91
C LEU A 195 10.67 -2.70 -19.64
N ILE A 196 11.27 -1.72 -20.31
CA ILE A 196 12.51 -1.87 -21.05
C ILE A 196 13.52 -0.88 -20.47
N HIS A 197 14.54 -1.40 -19.80
CA HIS A 197 15.63 -0.58 -19.31
C HIS A 197 16.46 -0.05 -20.50
N PRO A 198 16.81 1.25 -20.54
CA PRO A 198 17.53 1.84 -21.68
C PRO A 198 18.84 1.14 -22.03
N THR A 199 19.52 0.57 -21.04
CA THR A 199 20.82 -0.11 -21.21
C THR A 199 20.81 -1.61 -20.92
N LEU A 200 19.82 -2.12 -20.18
CA LEU A 200 19.80 -3.52 -19.72
C LEU A 200 18.75 -4.37 -20.45
N GLY A 201 17.89 -3.76 -21.26
CA GLY A 201 16.87 -4.47 -22.03
C GLY A 201 15.58 -4.75 -21.25
N PRO A 202 14.73 -5.68 -21.73
CA PRO A 202 13.41 -5.94 -21.17
C PRO A 202 13.48 -6.57 -19.77
N ALA A 203 12.70 -6.06 -18.82
CA ALA A 203 12.59 -6.63 -17.47
C ALA A 203 11.78 -7.95 -17.44
N TYR A 204 10.90 -8.16 -18.42
CA TYR A 204 10.04 -9.34 -18.55
C TYR A 204 10.06 -9.90 -19.99
N PRO A 205 11.18 -10.47 -20.48
CA PRO A 205 11.31 -10.90 -21.87
C PRO A 205 10.32 -12.00 -22.27
N ASN A 206 9.98 -12.89 -21.33
CA ASN A 206 9.07 -14.02 -21.53
C ASN A 206 7.85 -13.97 -20.60
N GLY A 207 7.54 -12.81 -20.02
CA GLY A 207 6.54 -12.65 -18.96
C GLY A 207 7.07 -12.98 -17.56
N GLU A 208 8.31 -13.46 -17.45
CA GLU A 208 9.01 -13.73 -16.20
C GLU A 208 10.10 -12.67 -15.94
N PRO A 209 10.31 -12.23 -14.68
CA PRO A 209 11.33 -11.24 -14.36
C PRO A 209 12.75 -11.76 -14.63
N VAL A 210 13.63 -10.90 -15.17
CA VAL A 210 15.04 -11.25 -15.51
C VAL A 210 15.88 -11.60 -14.29
N HIS A 211 15.49 -11.15 -13.10
CA HIS A 211 16.06 -11.58 -11.83
C HIS A 211 14.94 -12.05 -10.90
N GLY A 212 15.08 -13.24 -10.31
CA GLY A 212 13.98 -13.99 -9.72
C GLY A 212 13.20 -13.23 -8.63
N GLY A 213 11.99 -12.78 -9.00
CA GLY A 213 10.95 -12.34 -8.08
C GLY A 213 10.46 -10.90 -8.31
N PRO A 214 9.21 -10.55 -7.96
CA PRO A 214 8.58 -9.29 -8.35
C PRO A 214 9.18 -8.01 -7.74
N HIS A 215 10.16 -8.11 -6.85
CA HIS A 215 10.75 -6.98 -6.11
C HIS A 215 12.22 -7.23 -5.73
N GLU A 216 13.08 -7.54 -6.70
CA GLU A 216 14.52 -7.36 -6.50
C GLU A 216 14.91 -5.88 -6.61
N GLU A 217 14.48 -5.06 -5.66
CA GLU A 217 15.18 -3.81 -5.37
C GLU A 217 16.36 -4.14 -4.45
N VAL A 218 17.58 -3.93 -4.94
CA VAL A 218 18.80 -4.06 -4.12
C VAL A 218 18.82 -2.89 -3.14
N HIS A 219 18.11 -3.03 -2.03
CA HIS A 219 18.24 -2.10 -0.90
C HIS A 219 19.49 -2.47 -0.11
N THR A 220 20.58 -1.74 -0.36
CA THR A 220 21.73 -1.77 0.52
C THR A 220 21.36 -1.05 1.82
N LEU A 221 21.26 -1.80 2.92
CA LEU A 221 21.25 -1.18 4.24
C LEU A 221 22.60 -0.51 4.49
N PRO A 222 22.64 0.67 5.14
CA PRO A 222 23.91 1.18 5.65
C PRO A 222 24.51 0.15 6.62
N PRO A 223 25.85 -0.02 6.61
CA PRO A 223 26.50 -0.98 7.49
C PRO A 223 26.13 -0.70 8.95
N VAL A 224 25.74 -1.75 9.66
CA VAL A 224 25.50 -1.69 11.10
C VAL A 224 26.81 -1.23 11.75
N PRO A 225 26.83 -0.13 12.54
CA PRO A 225 28.01 0.23 13.30
C PRO A 225 28.37 -0.94 14.19
N SER A 226 29.59 -1.46 14.05
CA SER A 226 30.11 -2.48 14.95
C SER A 226 30.04 -1.89 16.36
N GLY A 227 29.11 -2.42 17.16
CA GLY A 227 28.99 -2.07 18.56
C GLY A 227 30.34 -2.28 19.21
N GLY A 228 30.96 -1.19 19.65
CA GLY A 228 32.10 -1.24 20.52
C GLY A 228 31.70 -2.04 21.76
N LYS A 229 32.41 -3.14 22.00
CA LYS A 229 32.47 -3.71 23.34
C LYS A 229 33.06 -2.62 24.22
N GLY A 230 32.23 -2.03 25.07
CA GLY A 230 32.70 -1.30 26.23
C GLY A 230 33.21 -2.33 27.23
N ASP A 231 34.50 -2.26 27.51
CA ASP A 231 35.07 -2.63 28.81
C ASP A 231 34.67 -1.57 29.85
#